data_AF-A8WI51-F1
#
_entry.id   AF-A8WI51-F1
#
_cell.length_a   1.000
_cell.length_b   1.000
_cell.length_c   1.000
_cell.angle_alpha   90.00
_cell.angle_beta   90.00
_cell.angle_gamma   90.00
#
_symmetry.space_group_name_H-M   'P 1'
#
loop_
_entity.id
_entity.type
_entity.pdbx_description
1 polymer ?
#
loop_
_entity_poly.entity_id
_entity_poly.type
_entity_poly.pdbx_seq_one_letter_code
_entity_poly.pdbx_strand_id
1 'polypeptide(L)' 'MSSSMKDFLDKFFDLCREYQEEIPPQKMAEVLRDYADRLDG' A
#
# COMPACT_ATOMS: atom_id res chain seq x y z
N MET A 1 -11.38 13.63 9.55
CA MET A 1 -11.64 12.20 9.89
C MET A 1 -11.95 12.12 11.37
N SER A 2 -12.90 11.28 11.80
CA SER A 2 -13.09 11.04 13.24
C SER A 2 -11.78 10.49 13.84
N SER A 3 -11.49 10.76 15.12
CA SER A 3 -10.26 10.29 15.75
C SER A 3 -10.10 8.77 15.62
N SER A 4 -11.21 8.03 15.79
CA SER A 4 -11.25 6.57 15.62
C SER A 4 -10.86 6.10 14.21
N MET A 5 -11.27 6.80 13.15
CA MET A 5 -10.92 6.42 11.78
C MET A 5 -9.43 6.69 11.50
N LYS A 6 -8.91 7.79 12.05
CA LYS A 6 -7.49 8.11 11.94
C LYS A 6 -6.63 7.06 12.65
N ASP A 7 -6.95 6.74 13.91
CA ASP A 7 -6.19 5.76 14.69
C ASP A 7 -6.19 4.36 14.05
N PHE A 8 -7.29 4.00 13.40
CA PHE A 8 -7.38 2.76 12.62
C PHE A 8 -6.44 2.78 11.41
N LEU A 9 -6.48 3.85 10.62
CA LEU A 9 -5.64 3.99 9.43
C LEU A 9 -4.16 4.05 9.77
N ASP A 10 -3.79 4.78 10.83
CA ASP A 10 -2.40 4.87 11.28
C ASP A 10 -1.86 3.47 11.60
N LYS A 11 -2.59 2.66 12.38
CA LYS A 11 -2.21 1.27 12.68
C LYS A 11 -2.19 0.36 11.45
N PHE A 12 -3.15 0.53 10.56
CA PHE A 12 -3.23 -0.25 9.32
C PHE A 12 -2.02 0.04 8.41
N PHE A 13 -1.63 1.31 8.27
CA PHE A 13 -0.47 1.68 7.47
C PHE A 13 0.85 1.24 8.10
N ASP A 14 0.97 1.26 9.43
CA ASP A 14 2.15 0.72 10.10
C ASP A 14 2.29 -0.79 9.86
N LEU A 15 1.19 -1.55 9.94
CA LEU A 15 1.17 -2.97 9.59
C LEU A 15 1.62 -3.20 8.15
N CYS A 16 1.06 -2.45 7.19
CA CYS A 16 1.45 -2.56 5.80
C CYS A 16 2.94 -2.26 5.59
N ARG A 17 3.50 -1.29 6.32
CA ARG A 17 4.92 -0.92 6.22
C ARG A 17 5.83 -2.06 6.68
N GLU A 18 5.50 -2.71 7.79
CA GLU A 18 6.26 -3.87 8.30
C GLU A 18 6.31 -5.00 7.26
N TYR A 19 5.17 -5.36 6.68
CA TYR A 19 5.12 -6.40 5.64
C TYR A 19 5.77 -5.97 4.32
N GLN A 20 5.78 -4.67 4.00
CA GLN A 20 6.37 -4.18 2.76
C GLN A 20 7.89 -4.40 2.71
N GLU A 21 8.57 -4.47 3.86
CA GLU A 21 10.01 -4.82 3.92
C GLU A 21 10.28 -6.26 3.43
N GLU A 22 9.31 -7.16 3.57
CA GLU A 22 9.41 -8.54 3.08
C GLU A 22 9.09 -8.67 1.59
N ILE A 23 8.46 -7.65 0.99
CA ILE A 23 8.05 -7.68 -0.41
C ILE A 23 9.25 -7.30 -1.29
N PRO A 24 9.66 -8.17 -2.22
CA PRO A 24 10.72 -7.83 -3.16
C PRO A 24 10.35 -6.59 -3.99
N PRO A 25 11.26 -5.61 -4.16
CA PRO A 25 10.98 -4.38 -4.91
C PRO A 25 10.43 -4.63 -6.33
N GLN A 26 10.87 -5.71 -6.98
CA GLN A 26 10.43 -6.11 -8.32
C GLN A 26 8.93 -6.45 -8.35
N LYS A 27 8.42 -7.12 -7.30
CA LYS A 27 6.99 -7.46 -7.20
C LYS A 27 6.15 -6.22 -7.02
N MET A 28 6.63 -5.26 -6.23
CA MET A 28 5.94 -3.97 -6.08
C MET A 28 5.95 -3.17 -7.40
N ALA A 29 7.06 -3.18 -8.13
CA ALA A 29 7.14 -2.54 -9.44
C ALA A 29 6.20 -3.17 -10.48
N GLU A 30 6.01 -4.49 -10.46
CA GLU A 30 5.00 -5.19 -11.29
C GLU A 30 3.60 -4.71 -10.95
N VAL A 31 3.21 -4.72 -9.67
CA VAL A 31 1.87 -4.29 -9.23
C VAL A 31 1.58 -2.83 -9.59
N LEU A 32 2.56 -1.94 -9.40
CA LEU A 32 2.41 -0.52 -9.75
C LEU A 32 2.28 -0.31 -11.25
N ARG A 33 3.00 -1.09 -12.07
CA ARG A 33 2.88 -1.05 -13.53
C ARG A 33 1.51 -1.53 -13.98
N ASP A 34 1.07 -2.69 -13.50
CA ASP A 34 -0.25 -3.24 -13.81
C ASP A 34 -1.38 -2.25 -13.42
N TYR A 35 -1.20 -1.51 -12.32
CA TYR A 35 -2.16 -0.49 -11.92
C TYR A 35 -2.14 0.74 -12.85
N ALA A 36 -0.96 1.22 -13.23
CA ALA A 36 -0.81 2.32 -14.18
C ALA A 36 -1.43 1.97 -15.55
N ASP A 37 -1.15 0.77 -16.06
CA ASP A 37 -1.69 0.27 -17.33
C ASP A 37 -3.24 0.21 -17.30
N ARG A 38 -3.84 -0.03 -16.14
CA ARG A 38 -5.31 -0.02 -15.95
C ARG A 38 -5.89 1.39 -15.86
N LEU A 39 -5.11 2.38 -15.43
CA LEU A 39 -5.53 3.78 -15.37
C LEU A 39 -5.38 4.50 -16.71
N ASP A 40 -4.42 4.08 -17.54
CA ASP A 40 -4.19 4.61 -18.89
C ASP A 40 -5.19 4.07 -19.94
N GLY A 41 -6.14 3.23 -19.53
CA GLY A 41 -7.20 2.62 -20.36
C GLY A 41 -8.38 3.53 -20.67
#